data_AF-A0A7X6WHD8-F1
#
_entry.id   AF-A0A7X6WHD8-F1
#
_cell.length_a   1.000
_cell.length_b   1.000
_cell.length_c   1.000
_cell.angle_alpha   90.00
_cell.angle_beta   90.00
_cell.angle_gamma   90.00
#
_symmetry.space_group_name_H-M   'P 1'
#
loop_
_entity.id
_entity.type
_entity.pdbx_description
1 polymer ?
#
loop_
_entity_poly.entity_id
_entity_poly.type
_entity_poly.pdbx_seq_one_letter_code
_entity_poly.pdbx_strand_id
1 'polypeptide(L)'
;MKKILAMLLVLLVLVGCTTANNNNNEPQNNNDGVAATTKVVFQGNVYEETEEVSETLASNWSYSGSIKEVVADADIAGEHDVNVSNSLPVGTEIFAEIGNEESIVIQTGDNEFTVFSIQE
;
A
#
# COMPACT_ATOMS: atom_id res chain seq x y z
N MET A 1 -24.11 -45.22 -47.66
CA MET A 1 -24.22 -44.39 -48.87
C MET A 1 -24.43 -42.94 -48.45
N LYS A 2 -23.81 -42.02 -49.20
CA LYS A 2 -24.00 -40.55 -49.22
C LYS A 2 -23.51 -39.74 -48.01
N LYS A 3 -22.24 -39.32 -48.14
CA LYS A 3 -21.68 -38.07 -47.61
C LYS A 3 -22.48 -36.90 -48.17
N ILE A 4 -22.86 -35.91 -47.35
CA ILE A 4 -23.21 -34.58 -47.86
C ILE A 4 -22.24 -33.60 -47.23
N LEU A 5 -21.31 -33.24 -48.10
CA LEU A 5 -20.33 -32.19 -48.00
C LEU A 5 -21.00 -30.86 -48.37
N ALA A 6 -20.42 -29.78 -47.85
CA ALA A 6 -20.51 -28.39 -48.32
C ALA A 6 -21.73 -27.59 -47.84
N MET A 7 -21.46 -26.53 -47.08
CA MET A 7 -21.53 -25.20 -47.70
C MET A 7 -20.63 -24.21 -46.95
N LEU A 8 -19.48 -23.97 -47.55
CA LEU A 8 -18.59 -22.85 -47.30
C LEU A 8 -19.35 -21.56 -47.67
N LEU A 9 -19.50 -20.62 -46.73
CA LEU A 9 -19.85 -19.24 -47.06
C LEU A 9 -18.76 -18.32 -46.49
N VAL A 10 -17.79 -18.02 -47.36
CA VAL A 10 -16.86 -16.91 -47.17
C VAL A 10 -17.56 -15.65 -47.67
N LEU A 11 -17.67 -14.64 -46.81
CA LEU A 11 -17.75 -13.24 -47.25
C LEU A 11 -16.93 -12.38 -46.28
N LEU A 12 -15.73 -11.97 -46.72
CA LEU A 12 -15.12 -10.69 -46.33
C LEU A 12 -16.05 -9.56 -46.84
N VAL A 13 -16.06 -8.31 -46.39
CA VAL A 13 -15.01 -7.29 -46.13
C VAL A 13 -15.80 -6.18 -45.36
N LEU A 14 -15.28 -5.48 -44.35
CA LEU A 14 -14.83 -4.08 -44.50
C LEU A 14 -14.41 -3.47 -43.16
N VAL A 15 -13.17 -2.99 -43.18
CA VAL A 15 -12.52 -1.88 -42.47
C VAL A 15 -13.46 -0.88 -41.80
N GLY A 16 -13.15 -0.53 -40.55
CA GLY A 16 -13.71 0.64 -39.87
C GLY A 16 -13.13 0.86 -38.47
N CYS A 17 -11.82 1.14 -38.36
CA CYS A 17 -11.32 1.87 -37.18
C CYS A 17 -11.83 3.31 -37.29
N THR A 18 -12.80 3.69 -36.46
CA THR A 18 -13.04 5.10 -36.16
C THR A 18 -12.98 5.28 -34.65
N THR A 19 -11.84 5.77 -34.17
CA THR A 19 -11.72 6.44 -32.88
C THR A 19 -12.52 7.74 -32.97
N ALA A 20 -13.78 7.70 -32.56
CA ALA A 20 -14.56 8.91 -32.31
C ALA A 20 -14.46 9.23 -30.81
N ASN A 21 -13.47 10.08 -30.53
CA ASN A 21 -13.32 10.98 -29.39
C ASN A 21 -14.54 11.04 -28.45
N ASN A 22 -14.50 10.22 -27.39
CA ASN A 22 -15.51 10.17 -26.35
C ASN A 22 -15.25 11.31 -25.35
N ASN A 23 -16.24 12.18 -25.24
CA ASN A 23 -16.53 13.11 -24.14
C ASN A 23 -15.39 13.39 -23.16
N ASN A 24 -14.84 14.58 -23.35
CA ASN A 24 -14.07 15.33 -22.37
C ASN A 24 -14.92 15.56 -21.12
N ASN A 25 -14.88 14.61 -20.19
CA ASN A 25 -15.13 14.75 -18.76
C ASN A 25 -14.21 13.72 -18.11
N GLU A 26 -12.89 13.89 -18.30
CA GLU A 26 -11.97 13.34 -17.31
C GLU A 26 -12.39 13.95 -15.95
N PRO A 27 -12.63 13.14 -14.90
CA PRO A 27 -12.60 13.71 -13.57
C PRO A 27 -11.22 14.37 -13.43
N GLN A 28 -11.18 15.69 -13.28
CA GLN A 28 -9.98 16.36 -12.80
C GLN A 28 -9.68 15.75 -11.44
N ASN A 29 -8.80 14.77 -11.44
CA ASN A 29 -8.17 14.26 -10.24
C ASN A 29 -7.23 15.36 -9.77
N ASN A 30 -7.79 16.32 -9.03
CA ASN A 30 -7.03 17.25 -8.21
C ASN A 30 -6.44 16.47 -7.01
N ASN A 31 -5.62 15.46 -7.29
CA ASN A 31 -4.65 15.00 -6.32
C ASN A 31 -3.43 15.89 -6.53
N ASP A 32 -3.46 17.05 -5.88
CA ASP A 32 -2.21 17.64 -5.40
C ASP A 32 -1.45 16.52 -4.70
N GLY A 33 -0.38 16.08 -5.35
CA GLY A 33 0.36 14.86 -5.02
C GLY A 33 1.16 15.00 -3.74
N VAL A 34 0.48 15.11 -2.61
CA VAL A 34 1.06 14.73 -1.32
C VAL A 34 1.21 13.22 -1.39
N ALA A 35 2.45 12.74 -1.47
CA ALA A 35 2.71 11.33 -1.33
C ALA A 35 2.13 10.90 0.03
N ALA A 36 1.24 9.90 0.03
CA ALA A 36 0.69 9.38 1.27
C ALA A 36 1.85 8.83 2.10
N THR A 37 2.10 9.43 3.27
CA THR A 37 3.09 8.94 4.22
C THR A 37 2.66 7.59 4.78
N THR A 38 3.62 6.70 5.03
CA THR A 38 3.31 5.45 5.71
C THR A 38 2.93 5.72 7.16
N LYS A 39 1.83 5.11 7.59
CA LYS A 39 1.31 5.22 8.95
C LYS A 39 1.12 3.85 9.56
N VAL A 40 1.33 3.76 10.87
CA VAL A 40 1.19 2.53 11.66
C VAL A 40 0.44 2.83 12.94
N VAL A 41 -0.59 2.05 13.23
CA VAL A 41 -1.20 2.01 14.55
C VAL A 41 -0.52 0.93 15.37
N PHE A 42 0.08 1.31 16.50
CA PHE A 42 0.72 0.39 17.43
C PHE A 42 0.40 0.81 18.85
N GLN A 43 -0.10 -0.12 19.67
CA GLN A 43 -0.49 0.14 21.07
C GLN A 43 -1.45 1.34 21.24
N GLY A 44 -2.31 1.59 20.24
CA GLY A 44 -3.30 2.68 20.26
C GLY A 44 -2.77 4.04 19.81
N ASN A 45 -1.49 4.17 19.48
CA ASN A 45 -0.90 5.39 18.92
C ASN A 45 -0.72 5.27 17.41
N VAL A 46 -0.87 6.40 16.70
CA VAL A 46 -0.56 6.51 15.28
C VAL A 46 0.87 7.03 15.14
N TYR A 47 1.71 6.24 14.49
CA TYR A 47 3.09 6.59 14.14
C TYR A 47 3.17 6.88 12.65
N GLU A 48 3.88 7.94 12.28
CA GLU A 48 4.13 8.32 10.89
C GLU A 48 5.60 8.12 10.53
N GLU A 49 5.84 7.70 9.29
CA GLU A 49 7.18 7.50 8.73
C GLU A 49 7.99 8.80 8.77
N THR A 50 9.23 8.70 9.24
CA THR A 50 10.20 9.80 9.21
C THR A 50 11.22 9.58 8.10
N GLU A 51 12.06 10.58 7.81
CA GLU A 51 13.18 10.45 6.88
C GLU A 51 14.39 9.71 7.48
N GLU A 52 14.33 9.32 8.76
CA GLU A 52 15.43 8.64 9.44
C GLU A 52 15.44 7.15 9.10
N VAL A 53 16.53 6.73 8.44
CA VAL A 53 16.82 5.35 8.07
C VAL A 53 18.18 4.92 8.61
N SER A 54 18.29 3.65 8.97
CA SER A 54 19.53 3.04 9.46
C SER A 54 19.73 1.66 8.85
N GLU A 55 20.99 1.30 8.58
CA GLU A 55 21.34 -0.06 8.14
C GLU A 55 21.43 -1.06 9.30
N THR A 56 21.38 -0.56 10.54
CA THR A 56 21.55 -1.38 11.74
C THR A 56 20.50 -1.04 12.78
N LEU A 57 19.92 -2.07 13.40
CA LEU A 57 19.07 -1.89 14.57
C LEU A 57 19.93 -1.60 15.81
N ALA A 58 19.75 -0.44 16.42
CA ALA A 58 20.48 -0.09 17.64
C ALA A 58 20.05 -0.98 18.84
N SER A 59 20.96 -1.18 19.80
CA SER A 59 20.77 -2.17 20.88
C SER A 59 19.69 -1.80 21.91
N ASN A 60 19.18 -0.56 21.87
CA ASN A 60 18.08 -0.08 22.69
C ASN A 60 16.69 -0.40 22.12
N TRP A 61 16.62 -1.02 20.93
CA TRP A 61 15.36 -1.45 20.31
C TRP A 61 15.09 -2.93 20.58
N SER A 62 13.83 -3.27 20.82
CA SER A 62 13.40 -4.66 21.04
C SER A 62 12.15 -4.99 20.22
N TYR A 63 12.05 -6.24 19.77
CA TYR A 63 10.85 -6.72 19.10
C TYR A 63 9.63 -6.55 20.01
N SER A 64 8.59 -5.88 19.50
CA SER A 64 7.39 -5.54 20.27
C SER A 64 6.11 -6.01 19.62
N GLY A 65 6.14 -6.36 18.32
CA GLY A 65 5.00 -6.95 17.64
C GLY A 65 5.16 -7.02 16.13
N SER A 66 4.04 -7.16 15.44
CA SER A 66 3.98 -7.08 13.98
C SER A 66 2.65 -6.51 13.50
N ILE A 67 2.66 -5.99 12.27
CA ILE A 67 1.45 -5.58 11.54
C ILE A 67 0.53 -6.78 11.37
N LYS A 68 -0.74 -6.61 11.71
CA LYS A 68 -1.77 -7.65 11.63
C LYS A 68 -2.73 -7.43 10.47
N GLU A 69 -2.92 -6.19 10.06
CA GLU A 69 -3.86 -5.82 9.00
C GLU A 69 -3.38 -4.59 8.23
N VAL A 70 -3.76 -4.52 6.96
CA VAL A 70 -3.52 -3.35 6.09
C VAL A 70 -4.87 -2.69 5.82
N VAL A 71 -4.99 -1.42 6.17
CA VAL A 71 -6.21 -0.62 6.04
C VAL A 71 -6.02 0.51 5.04
N ALA A 72 -7.10 1.18 4.61
CA ALA A 72 -6.93 2.40 3.83
C ALA A 72 -6.44 3.56 4.72
N ASP A 73 -5.76 4.54 4.15
CA ASP A 73 -5.26 5.72 4.89
C ASP A 73 -6.38 6.46 5.63
N ALA A 74 -7.57 6.55 5.02
CA ALA A 74 -8.76 7.16 5.63
C ALA A 74 -9.25 6.42 6.90
N ASP A 75 -8.89 5.15 7.06
CA ASP A 75 -9.32 4.29 8.17
C ASP A 75 -8.24 4.20 9.26
N ILE A 76 -7.02 4.74 9.05
CA ILE A 76 -5.91 4.64 10.01
C ILE A 76 -6.25 5.26 11.37
N ALA A 77 -6.95 6.39 11.37
CA ALA A 77 -7.31 7.11 12.59
C ALA A 77 -8.51 6.49 13.34
N GLY A 78 -9.06 5.37 12.84
CA GLY A 78 -10.12 4.62 13.50
C GLY A 78 -9.67 3.90 14.76
N GLU A 79 -10.62 3.28 15.45
CA GLU A 79 -10.32 2.37 16.56
C GLU A 79 -9.89 1.01 16.01
N HIS A 80 -8.71 0.55 16.41
CA HIS A 80 -8.14 -0.73 15.97
C HIS A 80 -7.78 -1.60 17.18
N ASP A 81 -8.28 -2.83 17.20
CA ASP A 81 -7.95 -3.83 18.24
C ASP A 81 -6.59 -4.51 17.99
N VAL A 82 -5.99 -4.26 16.83
CA VAL A 82 -4.73 -4.86 16.37
C VAL A 82 -3.82 -3.81 15.76
N ASN A 83 -2.54 -4.14 15.58
CA ASN A 83 -1.61 -3.26 14.90
C ASN A 83 -1.92 -3.20 13.40
N VAL A 84 -2.16 -2.02 12.85
CA VAL A 84 -2.50 -1.82 11.43
C VAL A 84 -1.52 -0.90 10.73
N SER A 85 -1.45 -0.98 9.40
CA SER A 85 -0.73 -0.01 8.57
C SER A 85 -1.54 0.36 7.33
N ASN A 86 -1.30 1.54 6.76
CA ASN A 86 -1.88 1.92 5.47
C ASN A 86 -1.10 1.37 4.25
N SER A 87 0.14 0.91 4.43
CA SER A 87 1.00 0.47 3.32
C SER A 87 1.90 -0.72 3.63
N LEU A 88 2.27 -0.96 4.89
CA LEU A 88 3.19 -2.04 5.26
C LEU A 88 2.50 -3.41 5.22
N PRO A 89 3.16 -4.45 4.70
CA PRO A 89 2.60 -5.80 4.66
C PRO A 89 2.26 -6.37 6.04
N VAL A 90 1.28 -7.27 6.08
CA VAL A 90 1.02 -8.11 7.27
C VAL A 90 2.25 -8.95 7.59
N GLY A 91 2.60 -9.00 8.87
CA GLY A 91 3.78 -9.71 9.37
C GLY A 91 5.02 -8.85 9.50
N THR A 92 5.04 -7.62 8.96
CA THR A 92 6.12 -6.66 9.16
C THR A 92 6.36 -6.42 10.65
N GLU A 93 7.61 -6.60 11.09
CA GLU A 93 8.00 -6.53 12.50
C GLU A 93 8.08 -5.09 12.98
N ILE A 94 7.66 -4.88 14.23
CA ILE A 94 7.71 -3.59 14.92
C ILE A 94 8.67 -3.73 16.08
N PHE A 95 9.66 -2.84 16.13
CA PHE A 95 10.60 -2.71 17.22
C PHE A 95 10.29 -1.42 17.99
N ALA A 96 10.24 -1.51 19.32
CA ALA A 96 10.02 -0.36 20.19
C ALA A 96 11.28 -0.06 21.00
N GLU A 97 11.51 1.22 21.32
CA GLU A 97 12.63 1.63 22.16
C GLU A 97 12.36 1.23 23.61
N ILE A 98 13.37 0.69 24.27
CA ILE A 98 13.25 0.27 25.67
C ILE A 98 13.13 1.50 26.56
N GLY A 99 11.93 1.74 27.09
CA GLY A 99 11.65 2.84 28.02
C GLY A 99 11.25 4.15 27.35
N ASN A 100 10.96 4.14 26.05
CA ASN A 100 10.43 5.28 25.29
C ASN A 100 9.36 4.79 24.29
N GLU A 101 8.19 5.44 24.29
CA GLU A 101 7.04 5.09 23.44
C GLU A 101 6.83 6.09 22.29
N GLU A 102 7.67 7.13 22.17
CA GLU A 102 7.54 8.19 21.17
C GLU A 102 7.83 7.73 19.74
N SER A 103 8.64 6.67 19.61
CA SER A 103 9.11 6.16 18.31
C SER A 103 9.10 4.64 18.24
N ILE A 104 8.89 4.13 17.04
CA ILE A 104 9.07 2.72 16.66
C ILE A 104 10.04 2.63 15.47
N VAL A 105 10.64 1.46 15.32
CA VAL A 105 11.47 1.12 14.16
C VAL A 105 10.85 -0.06 13.44
N ILE A 106 10.85 0.01 12.11
CA ILE A 106 10.32 -1.03 11.23
C ILE A 106 11.36 -1.37 10.17
N GLN A 107 11.52 -2.65 9.90
CA GLN A 107 12.35 -3.11 8.79
C GLN A 107 11.57 -2.96 7.47
N THR A 108 11.99 -2.03 6.63
CA THR A 108 11.36 -1.68 5.34
C THR A 108 12.07 -2.31 4.14
N GLY A 109 13.31 -2.76 4.33
CA GLY A 109 14.11 -3.48 3.33
C GLY A 109 15.04 -4.53 3.95
N ASP A 110 15.77 -5.27 3.11
CA ASP A 110 16.62 -6.40 3.56
C ASP A 110 17.59 -6.03 4.68
N ASN A 111 18.08 -4.79 4.69
CA ASN A 111 18.93 -4.25 5.76
C ASN A 111 18.57 -2.79 6.07
N GLU A 112 17.32 -2.37 5.88
CA GLU A 112 16.90 -0.98 6.11
C GLU A 112 15.86 -0.94 7.23
N PHE A 113 16.16 -0.12 8.24
CA PHE A 113 15.30 0.16 9.37
C PHE A 113 14.88 1.62 9.32
N THR A 114 13.58 1.87 9.20
CA THR A 114 13.00 3.22 9.16
C THR A 114 12.37 3.54 10.52
N VAL A 115 12.61 4.77 11.00
CA VAL A 115 11.99 5.28 12.23
C VAL A 115 10.62 5.87 11.92
N PHE A 116 9.66 5.57 12.79
CA PHE A 116 8.34 6.17 12.79
C PHE A 116 8.11 6.84 14.15
N SER A 117 7.50 8.02 14.16
CA SER A 117 7.24 8.79 15.38
C SER A 117 5.78 9.23 15.49
N ILE A 118 5.33 9.44 16.72
CA ILE A 118 4.04 10.11 16.97
C ILE A 118 4.18 11.56 16.51
N GLN A 119 3.19 12.07 15.76
CA GLN A 119 3.12 13.49 15.40
C GLN A 119 2.32 14.24 16.47
N GLU A 120 2.89 15.33 17.02
CA GLU A 120 2.22 16.24 17.97
C GLU A 120 1.26 17.23 17.30
#